data_AF-A0A7C2KL76-F1
#
_entry.id   AF-A0A7C2KL76-F1
#
_cell.length_a   1.000
_cell.length_b   1.000
_cell.length_c   1.000
_cell.angle_alpha   90.00
_cell.angle_beta   90.00
_cell.angle_gamma   90.00
#
_symmetry.space_group_name_H-M   'P 1'
#
loop_
_entity.id
_entity.type
_entity.pdbx_description
1 polymer ?
#
loop_
_entity_poly.entity_id
_entity_poly.type
_entity_poly.pdbx_seq_one_letter_code
_entity_poly.pdbx_strand_id
1 'polypeptide(L)'
;MTTIRTIERRPIIESGPAPLLVMLHGFGSHERDLFELADLIDDRMHIVSARAPIALPWGGFAWYELSGTPGRLVPDPVGRAQAIELLIKFVSELPGRIGTDPRRTYLFGFSQGAILSMALAWRIPEHLAGVIAANGYLDPALTTQPPAAGIARLPILQLHGTYDEVIPVEQARATRDVLAQYAPRHRYHEDPVGHSLHPNGLSLMQHWLAEQLDAPPPHDLA
;
A
#
# COMPACT_ATOMS: atom_id res chain seq x y z
N MET A 1 -3.02 8.28 22.47
CA MET A 1 -2.83 7.31 21.37
C MET A 1 -3.49 7.89 20.14
N THR A 2 -2.74 8.11 19.06
CA THR A 2 -3.29 8.66 17.81
C THR A 2 -4.06 7.54 17.10
N THR A 3 -5.39 7.64 17.07
CA THR A 3 -6.25 6.64 16.41
C THR A 3 -6.37 6.99 14.93
N ILE A 4 -5.99 6.06 14.04
CA ILE A 4 -6.26 6.18 12.60
C ILE A 4 -7.77 6.16 12.39
N ARG A 5 -8.29 7.18 11.70
CA ARG A 5 -9.69 7.23 11.29
C ARG A 5 -9.87 6.48 9.99
N THR A 6 -11.01 5.85 9.80
CA THR A 6 -11.29 5.03 8.62
C THR A 6 -12.69 5.30 8.08
N ILE A 7 -12.86 5.01 6.79
CA ILE A 7 -14.14 4.71 6.17
C ILE A 7 -14.09 3.30 5.58
N GLU A 8 -15.24 2.65 5.45
CA GLU A 8 -15.29 1.24 5.08
C GLU A 8 -16.38 0.94 4.04
N ARG A 9 -16.09 -0.04 3.17
CA ARG A 9 -17.06 -0.73 2.33
C ARG A 9 -17.06 -2.19 2.76
N ARG A 10 -18.18 -2.66 3.32
CA ARG A 10 -18.36 -4.06 3.67
C ARG A 10 -18.36 -4.95 2.41
N PRO A 11 -18.00 -6.23 2.53
CA PRO A 11 -18.15 -7.16 1.42
C PRO A 11 -19.61 -7.20 0.95
N ILE A 12 -19.82 -7.27 -0.35
CA ILE A 12 -21.15 -7.48 -0.94
C ILE A 12 -21.45 -8.99 -0.99
N ILE A 13 -20.43 -9.81 -1.23
CA ILE A 13 -20.53 -11.27 -1.19
C ILE A 13 -20.00 -11.75 0.17
N GLU A 14 -20.89 -12.23 1.03
CA GLU A 14 -20.54 -12.75 2.35
C GLU A 14 -20.33 -14.28 2.32
N SER A 15 -19.11 -14.73 2.61
CA SER A 15 -18.77 -16.17 2.68
C SER A 15 -17.85 -16.50 3.86
N GLY A 16 -18.11 -15.89 5.03
CA GLY A 16 -17.28 -15.99 6.23
C GLY A 16 -16.41 -14.75 6.46
N PRO A 17 -15.33 -14.84 7.25
CA PRO A 17 -14.40 -13.72 7.45
C PRO A 17 -13.85 -13.24 6.11
N ALA A 18 -14.19 -12.02 5.73
CA ALA A 18 -13.85 -11.48 4.42
C ALA A 18 -12.35 -11.19 4.30
N PRO A 19 -11.74 -11.34 3.10
CA PRO A 19 -10.46 -10.72 2.78
C PRO A 19 -10.53 -9.20 3.03
N LEU A 20 -9.44 -8.61 3.53
CA LEU A 20 -9.36 -7.19 3.85
C LEU A 20 -8.45 -6.45 2.86
N LEU A 21 -8.91 -5.35 2.28
CA LEU A 21 -8.07 -4.40 1.56
C LEU A 21 -7.95 -3.10 2.35
N VAL A 22 -6.74 -2.73 2.76
CA VAL A 22 -6.45 -1.45 3.42
C VAL A 22 -5.88 -0.45 2.41
N MET A 23 -6.56 0.67 2.22
CA MET A 23 -6.14 1.74 1.32
C MET A 23 -5.40 2.84 2.10
N LEU A 24 -4.22 3.24 1.61
CA LEU A 24 -3.37 4.28 2.17
C LEU A 24 -3.15 5.39 1.14
N HIS A 25 -3.73 6.57 1.39
CA HIS A 25 -3.65 7.71 0.47
C HIS A 25 -2.28 8.41 0.49
N GLY A 26 -2.03 9.23 -0.53
CA GLY A 26 -0.81 10.04 -0.67
C GLY A 26 -0.81 11.32 0.18
N PHE A 27 0.32 12.04 0.19
CA PHE A 27 0.47 13.29 0.94
C PHE A 27 -0.55 14.35 0.51
N GLY A 28 -1.23 14.96 1.47
CA GLY A 28 -2.23 16.02 1.22
C GLY A 28 -3.58 15.53 0.73
N SER A 29 -3.77 14.22 0.58
CA SER A 29 -5.06 13.61 0.25
C SER A 29 -5.84 13.24 1.53
N HIS A 30 -6.87 12.40 1.42
CA HIS A 30 -7.72 11.95 2.51
C HIS A 30 -8.28 10.55 2.23
N GLU A 31 -8.88 9.91 3.22
CA GLU A 31 -9.42 8.56 3.12
C GLU A 31 -10.51 8.38 2.06
N ARG A 32 -11.21 9.44 1.63
CA ARG A 32 -12.22 9.33 0.57
C ARG A 32 -11.66 9.17 -0.85
N ASP A 33 -10.41 9.57 -1.09
CA ASP A 33 -9.86 9.71 -2.45
C ASP A 33 -9.70 8.35 -3.14
N LEU A 34 -8.85 7.47 -2.58
CA LEU A 34 -8.75 6.09 -3.07
C LEU A 34 -10.05 5.29 -2.90
N PHE A 35 -10.89 5.68 -1.93
CA PHE A 35 -12.15 5.00 -1.67
C PHE A 35 -13.19 5.21 -2.77
N GLU A 36 -13.01 6.19 -3.67
CA GLU A 36 -13.81 6.31 -4.89
C GLU A 36 -13.66 5.07 -5.80
N LEU A 37 -12.58 4.30 -5.65
CA LEU A 37 -12.36 3.05 -6.37
C LEU A 37 -13.05 1.85 -5.70
N ALA A 38 -13.60 1.98 -4.49
CA ALA A 38 -14.08 0.86 -3.68
C ALA A 38 -15.14 0.00 -4.39
N ASP A 39 -16.03 0.62 -5.17
CA ASP A 39 -17.09 -0.06 -5.93
C ASP A 39 -16.56 -0.78 -7.19
N LEU A 40 -15.31 -0.52 -7.57
CA LEU A 40 -14.64 -1.19 -8.69
C LEU A 40 -13.79 -2.39 -8.22
N ILE A 41 -13.61 -2.57 -6.92
CA ILE A 41 -12.82 -3.67 -6.34
C ILE A 41 -13.71 -4.89 -6.08
N ASP A 42 -13.10 -6.07 -6.11
CA ASP A 42 -13.76 -7.37 -5.92
C ASP A 42 -14.74 -7.38 -4.71
N ASP A 43 -15.97 -7.80 -4.99
CA ASP A 43 -17.08 -7.75 -4.04
C ASP A 43 -16.90 -8.61 -2.79
N ARG A 44 -15.96 -9.56 -2.80
CA ARG A 44 -15.61 -10.39 -1.64
C ARG A 44 -14.83 -9.61 -0.58
N MET A 45 -14.18 -8.50 -0.93
CA MET A 45 -13.28 -7.79 -0.01
C MET A 45 -14.02 -6.85 0.94
N HIS A 46 -13.67 -6.86 2.22
CA HIS A 46 -13.91 -5.72 3.09
C HIS A 46 -12.84 -4.66 2.79
N ILE A 47 -13.25 -3.44 2.42
CA ILE A 47 -12.32 -2.36 2.11
C ILE A 47 -12.32 -1.35 3.26
N VAL A 48 -11.13 -1.01 3.74
CA VAL A 48 -10.92 0.04 4.75
C VAL A 48 -9.98 1.07 4.16
N SER A 49 -10.45 2.31 4.00
CA SER A 49 -9.58 3.42 3.64
C SER A 49 -9.21 4.23 4.87
N ALA A 50 -7.91 4.37 5.10
CA ALA A 50 -7.35 4.98 6.30
C ALA A 50 -6.95 6.43 6.07
N ARG A 51 -7.36 7.30 6.99
CA ARG A 51 -6.94 8.70 7.03
C ARG A 51 -5.63 8.82 7.79
N ALA A 52 -4.65 9.45 7.18
CA ALA A 52 -3.39 9.77 7.84
C ALA A 52 -3.59 10.74 9.03
N PRO A 53 -2.75 10.67 10.08
CA PRO A 53 -3.02 11.36 11.34
C PRO A 53 -2.71 12.87 11.34
N ILE A 54 -1.86 13.36 10.43
CA ILE A 54 -1.43 14.76 10.41
C ILE A 54 -2.39 15.54 9.51
N ALA A 55 -3.12 16.51 10.05
CA ALA A 55 -3.92 17.45 9.26
C ALA A 55 -3.02 18.58 8.72
N LEU A 56 -3.08 18.85 7.42
CA LEU A 56 -2.28 19.91 6.81
C LEU A 56 -3.02 21.26 6.90
N PRO A 57 -2.30 22.39 7.04
CA PRO A 57 -2.91 23.72 7.18
C PRO A 57 -3.79 24.16 6.00
N TRP A 58 -3.53 23.63 4.80
CA TRP A 58 -4.26 23.91 3.57
C TRP A 58 -5.32 22.85 3.23
N GLY A 59 -5.61 21.94 4.17
CA GLY A 59 -6.53 20.82 3.97
C GLY A 59 -5.81 19.53 3.55
N GLY A 60 -6.52 18.41 3.73
CA GLY A 60 -5.96 17.07 3.54
C GLY A 60 -5.12 16.59 4.73
N PHE A 61 -4.53 15.42 4.54
CA PHE A 61 -3.81 14.68 5.58
C PHE A 61 -2.49 14.11 5.08
N ALA A 62 -1.57 13.88 5.99
CA ALA A 62 -0.26 13.28 5.72
C ALA A 62 0.10 12.24 6.79
N TRP A 63 0.84 11.22 6.36
CA TRP A 63 1.40 10.20 7.26
C TRP A 63 2.63 10.72 7.97
N TYR A 64 3.42 11.51 7.26
CA TYR A 64 4.57 12.24 7.74
C TYR A 64 4.74 13.52 6.91
N GLU A 65 5.41 14.52 7.48
CA GLU A 65 5.63 15.79 6.80
C GLU A 65 6.68 15.66 5.68
N LEU A 66 6.49 16.45 4.63
CA LEU A 66 7.42 16.63 3.53
C LEU A 66 7.85 18.09 3.49
N SER A 67 9.12 18.33 3.22
CA SER A 67 9.69 19.65 2.93
C SER A 67 10.30 19.69 1.53
N GLY A 68 10.71 20.86 1.05
CA GLY A 68 11.33 21.01 -0.27
C GLY A 68 10.35 21.38 -1.38
N THR A 69 10.68 20.99 -2.62
CA THR A 69 9.91 21.30 -3.84
C THR A 69 9.53 20.02 -4.60
N PRO A 70 8.54 20.03 -5.51
CA PRO A 70 8.27 18.89 -6.40
C PRO A 70 9.55 18.37 -7.08
N GLY A 71 9.70 17.04 -7.18
CA GLY A 71 10.92 16.38 -7.65
C GLY A 71 12.11 16.36 -6.67
N ARG A 72 12.03 17.10 -5.55
CA ARG A 72 13.03 17.16 -4.47
C ARG A 72 12.37 17.24 -3.09
N LEU A 73 11.35 16.42 -2.87
CA LEU A 73 10.67 16.33 -1.59
C LEU A 73 11.58 15.62 -0.58
N VAL A 74 11.75 16.23 0.58
CA VAL A 74 12.56 15.70 1.68
C VAL A 74 11.62 15.27 2.81
N PRO A 75 11.54 13.97 3.11
CA PRO A 75 10.68 13.46 4.17
C PRO A 75 11.25 13.78 5.56
N ASP A 76 10.37 14.12 6.51
CA ASP A 76 10.74 14.16 7.92
C ASP A 76 11.09 12.73 8.38
N PRO A 77 12.37 12.45 8.73
CA PRO A 77 12.78 11.10 9.09
C PRO A 77 12.10 10.60 10.36
N VAL A 78 11.81 11.47 11.34
CA VAL A 78 11.21 11.08 12.62
C VAL A 78 9.74 10.75 12.42
N GLY A 79 8.97 11.65 11.81
CA GLY A 79 7.56 11.42 11.49
C GLY A 79 7.36 10.21 10.60
N ARG A 80 8.25 10.00 9.61
CA ARG A 80 8.18 8.82 8.73
C ARG A 80 8.38 7.51 9.49
N ALA A 81 9.36 7.44 10.40
CA ALA A 81 9.55 6.26 11.23
C ALA A 81 8.33 6.01 12.16
N GLN A 82 7.78 7.07 12.75
CA GLN A 82 6.59 6.98 13.58
C GLN A 82 5.35 6.51 12.80
N ALA A 83 5.19 6.96 11.55
CA ALA A 83 4.09 6.54 10.68
C ALA A 83 4.12 5.04 10.40
N ILE A 84 5.31 4.47 10.21
CA ILE A 84 5.48 3.02 9.99
C ILE A 84 5.07 2.24 11.25
N GLU A 85 5.57 2.62 12.42
CA GLU A 85 5.20 1.93 13.68
C GLU A 85 3.70 2.01 13.95
N LEU A 86 3.10 3.17 13.68
CA LEU A 86 1.65 3.34 13.78
C LEU A 86 0.89 2.42 12.82
N LEU A 87 1.35 2.32 11.57
CA LEU A 87 0.74 1.47 10.55
C LEU A 87 0.96 -0.02 10.79
N ILE A 88 2.12 -0.45 11.28
CA ILE A 88 2.38 -1.83 11.71
C ILE A 88 1.33 -2.23 12.74
N LYS A 89 1.17 -1.43 13.80
CA LYS A 89 0.17 -1.70 14.83
C LYS A 89 -1.25 -1.74 14.23
N PHE A 90 -1.59 -0.74 13.42
CA PHE A 90 -2.92 -0.64 12.82
C PHE A 90 -3.25 -1.85 11.94
N VAL A 91 -2.37 -2.20 11.00
CA VAL A 91 -2.60 -3.29 10.04
C VAL A 91 -2.61 -4.65 10.74
N SER A 92 -1.71 -4.90 11.70
CA SER A 92 -1.67 -6.18 12.43
C SER A 92 -2.89 -6.40 13.32
N GLU A 93 -3.47 -5.33 13.90
CA GLU A 93 -4.61 -5.44 14.82
C GLU A 93 -5.98 -5.34 14.10
N LEU A 94 -6.05 -4.68 12.94
CA LEU A 94 -7.30 -4.36 12.27
C LEU A 94 -8.17 -5.59 11.98
N PRO A 95 -7.66 -6.70 11.41
CA PRO A 95 -8.51 -7.84 11.07
C PRO A 95 -9.27 -8.42 12.28
N GLY A 96 -8.60 -8.54 13.42
CA GLY A 96 -9.22 -9.02 14.65
C GLY A 96 -10.26 -8.05 15.22
N ARG A 97 -10.07 -6.74 15.00
CA ARG A 97 -11.01 -5.70 15.45
C ARG A 97 -12.31 -5.64 14.64
N ILE A 98 -12.25 -5.97 13.34
CA ILE A 98 -13.40 -5.86 12.42
C ILE A 98 -13.93 -7.21 11.91
N GLY A 99 -13.32 -8.33 12.32
CA GLY A 99 -13.79 -9.68 12.00
C GLY A 99 -13.50 -10.14 10.57
N THR A 100 -12.41 -9.67 9.95
CA THR A 100 -11.95 -10.12 8.62
C THR A 100 -10.91 -11.25 8.74
N ASP A 101 -10.61 -11.97 7.65
CA ASP A 101 -9.59 -13.03 7.66
C ASP A 101 -8.18 -12.40 7.80
N PRO A 102 -7.47 -12.61 8.92
CA PRO A 102 -6.14 -12.03 9.13
C PRO A 102 -5.09 -12.55 8.13
N ARG A 103 -5.32 -13.72 7.51
CA ARG A 103 -4.42 -14.31 6.51
C ARG A 103 -4.64 -13.72 5.11
N ARG A 104 -5.65 -12.86 4.94
CA ARG A 104 -6.03 -12.24 3.66
C ARG A 104 -6.10 -10.71 3.79
N THR A 105 -5.08 -10.12 4.40
CA THR A 105 -4.93 -8.66 4.50
C THR A 105 -4.05 -8.13 3.37
N TYR A 106 -4.61 -7.30 2.49
CA TYR A 106 -3.94 -6.69 1.36
C TYR A 106 -3.78 -5.19 1.61
N LEU A 107 -2.70 -4.59 1.09
CA LEU A 107 -2.51 -3.14 1.09
C LEU A 107 -2.64 -2.59 -0.34
N PHE A 108 -3.30 -1.45 -0.47
CA PHE A 108 -3.21 -0.60 -1.66
C PHE A 108 -2.77 0.81 -1.25
N GLY A 109 -1.54 1.16 -1.60
CA GLY A 109 -0.97 2.47 -1.31
C GLY A 109 -0.77 3.30 -2.58
N PHE A 110 -1.00 4.61 -2.48
CA PHE A 110 -0.64 5.58 -3.51
C PHE A 110 0.38 6.59 -2.96
N SER A 111 1.43 6.91 -3.72
CA SER A 111 2.43 7.93 -3.37
C SER A 111 3.04 7.70 -1.96
N GLN A 112 2.83 8.61 -1.01
CA GLN A 112 3.23 8.42 0.39
C GLN A 112 2.71 7.10 1.00
N GLY A 113 1.46 6.73 0.70
CA GLY A 113 0.88 5.47 1.13
C GLY A 113 1.51 4.25 0.44
N ALA A 114 2.00 4.39 -0.79
CA ALA A 114 2.72 3.34 -1.51
C ALA A 114 4.11 3.08 -0.88
N ILE A 115 4.83 4.15 -0.52
CA ILE A 115 6.13 4.08 0.18
C ILE A 115 5.97 3.35 1.52
N LEU A 116 4.93 3.71 2.29
CA LEU A 116 4.64 3.05 3.56
C LEU A 116 4.21 1.60 3.34
N SER A 117 3.36 1.30 2.35
CA SER A 117 2.96 -0.08 2.04
C SER A 117 4.15 -0.97 1.70
N MET A 118 5.12 -0.45 0.95
CA MET A 118 6.38 -1.14 0.65
C MET A 118 7.23 -1.35 1.91
N ALA A 119 7.29 -0.37 2.82
CA ALA A 119 7.97 -0.53 4.10
C ALA A 119 7.31 -1.59 5.00
N LEU A 120 5.97 -1.67 5.01
CA LEU A 120 5.24 -2.74 5.70
C LEU A 120 5.52 -4.11 5.06
N ALA A 121 5.53 -4.22 3.73
CA ALA A 121 5.93 -5.44 3.03
C ALA A 121 7.35 -5.91 3.41
N TRP A 122 8.26 -4.96 3.61
CA TRP A 122 9.64 -5.23 3.99
C TRP A 122 9.77 -5.74 5.43
N ARG A 123 8.96 -5.21 6.35
CA ARG A 123 9.10 -5.42 7.80
C ARG A 123 8.18 -6.48 8.38
N ILE A 124 6.93 -6.54 7.92
CA ILE A 124 5.88 -7.40 8.46
C ILE A 124 5.12 -8.21 7.37
N PRO A 125 5.81 -8.83 6.39
CA PRO A 125 5.16 -9.59 5.33
C PRO A 125 4.30 -10.76 5.87
N GLU A 126 4.56 -11.25 7.08
CA GLU A 126 3.76 -12.27 7.77
C GLU A 126 2.35 -11.82 8.16
N HIS A 127 2.07 -10.52 8.14
CA HIS A 127 0.74 -9.96 8.37
C HIS A 127 -0.01 -9.63 7.06
N LEU A 128 0.61 -9.87 5.91
CA LEU A 128 0.12 -9.42 4.60
C LEU A 128 -0.05 -10.59 3.63
N ALA A 129 -1.14 -10.54 2.88
CA ALA A 129 -1.44 -11.45 1.77
C ALA A 129 -1.04 -10.87 0.40
N GLY A 130 -0.75 -9.57 0.33
CA GLY A 130 -0.21 -8.93 -0.86
C GLY A 130 -0.21 -7.41 -0.76
N VAL A 131 0.58 -6.75 -1.61
CA VAL A 131 0.71 -5.29 -1.63
C VAL A 131 0.62 -4.75 -3.05
N ILE A 132 -0.22 -3.74 -3.26
CA ILE A 132 -0.23 -2.90 -4.45
C ILE A 132 0.34 -1.54 -4.08
N ALA A 133 1.40 -1.12 -4.75
CA ALA A 133 2.05 0.16 -4.55
C ALA A 133 2.02 0.95 -5.87
N ALA A 134 1.24 2.03 -5.90
CA ALA A 134 1.11 2.90 -7.06
C ALA A 134 1.87 4.21 -6.87
N ASN A 135 2.67 4.59 -7.87
CA ASN A 135 3.41 5.85 -7.92
C ASN A 135 4.27 6.10 -6.66
N GLY A 136 5.00 5.08 -6.21
CA GLY A 136 5.85 5.14 -5.01
C GLY A 136 7.13 4.36 -5.19
N TYR A 137 7.88 4.22 -4.11
CA TYR A 137 9.17 3.52 -4.10
C TYR A 137 9.45 2.86 -2.75
N LEU A 138 10.35 1.89 -2.74
CA LEU A 138 10.92 1.30 -1.54
C LEU A 138 12.02 2.23 -1.04
N ASP A 139 11.79 2.85 0.11
CA ASP A 139 12.67 3.86 0.67
C ASP A 139 13.95 3.25 1.27
N PRO A 140 15.14 3.57 0.73
CA PRO A 140 16.40 3.01 1.25
C PRO A 140 16.65 3.31 2.72
N ALA A 141 16.12 4.44 3.24
CA ALA A 141 16.26 4.80 4.64
C ALA A 141 15.43 3.89 5.58
N LEU A 142 14.44 3.18 5.03
CA LEU A 142 13.55 2.27 5.76
C LEU A 142 13.96 0.80 5.58
N THR A 143 14.91 0.52 4.68
CA THR A 143 15.39 -0.83 4.34
C THR A 143 16.87 -1.02 4.64
N THR A 144 17.36 -0.42 5.73
CA THR A 144 18.76 -0.55 6.17
C THR A 144 19.11 -1.95 6.66
N GLN A 145 18.11 -2.77 6.95
CA GLN A 145 18.22 -4.19 7.28
C GLN A 145 17.60 -5.04 6.16
N PRO A 146 18.05 -6.29 5.98
CA PRO A 146 17.39 -7.23 5.07
C PRO A 146 15.90 -7.38 5.37
N PRO A 147 15.07 -7.72 4.38
CA PRO A 147 13.64 -7.88 4.60
C PRO A 147 13.35 -9.09 5.49
N ALA A 148 12.21 -9.08 6.17
CA ALA A 148 11.71 -10.26 6.86
C ALA A 148 11.48 -11.41 5.87
N ALA A 149 11.76 -12.64 6.29
CA ALA A 149 11.80 -13.82 5.40
C ALA A 149 10.48 -14.07 4.64
N GLY A 150 9.34 -13.63 5.20
CA GLY A 150 8.03 -13.78 4.57
C GLY A 150 7.90 -13.04 3.22
N ILE A 151 8.75 -12.05 2.94
CA ILE A 151 8.70 -11.26 1.70
C ILE A 151 8.82 -12.15 0.44
N ALA A 152 9.54 -13.28 0.55
CA ALA A 152 9.75 -14.20 -0.56
C ALA A 152 8.44 -14.85 -1.07
N ARG A 153 7.43 -14.96 -0.20
CA ARG A 153 6.11 -15.50 -0.54
C ARG A 153 5.09 -14.42 -0.85
N LEU A 154 5.34 -13.17 -0.46
CA LEU A 154 4.40 -12.07 -0.57
C LEU A 154 4.31 -11.60 -2.04
N PRO A 155 3.13 -11.68 -2.68
CA PRO A 155 2.93 -11.09 -3.99
C PRO A 155 2.88 -9.56 -3.86
N ILE A 156 3.63 -8.87 -4.73
CA ILE A 156 3.70 -7.40 -4.74
C ILE A 156 3.43 -6.93 -6.18
N LEU A 157 2.44 -6.06 -6.36
CA LEU A 157 2.20 -5.34 -7.62
C LEU A 157 2.68 -3.90 -7.47
N GLN A 158 3.64 -3.51 -8.29
CA GLN A 158 4.15 -2.14 -8.35
C GLN A 158 3.72 -1.50 -9.66
N LEU A 159 3.03 -0.37 -9.57
CA LEU A 159 2.51 0.41 -10.69
C LEU A 159 3.17 1.80 -10.68
N HIS A 160 3.65 2.30 -11.82
CA HIS A 160 4.26 3.63 -11.87
C HIS A 160 4.02 4.37 -13.18
N GLY A 161 3.88 5.69 -13.10
CA GLY A 161 3.77 6.55 -14.29
C GLY A 161 5.15 6.93 -14.84
N THR A 162 5.38 6.79 -16.14
CA THR A 162 6.68 7.16 -16.75
C THR A 162 6.89 8.67 -16.86
N TYR A 163 5.83 9.47 -16.72
CA TYR A 163 5.87 10.94 -16.73
C TYR A 163 5.66 11.52 -15.32
N ASP A 164 5.88 10.73 -14.28
CA ASP A 164 5.70 11.16 -12.90
C ASP A 164 6.77 12.19 -12.49
N GLU A 165 6.37 13.46 -12.43
CA GLU A 165 7.24 14.58 -12.04
C GLU A 165 7.39 14.73 -10.50
N VAL A 166 6.59 14.01 -9.71
CA VAL A 166 6.63 14.06 -8.25
C VAL A 166 7.59 13.01 -7.72
N ILE A 167 7.43 11.76 -8.17
CA ILE A 167 8.31 10.63 -7.88
C ILE A 167 8.82 10.09 -9.21
N PRO A 168 10.03 10.50 -9.64
CA PRO A 168 10.65 10.04 -10.88
C PRO A 168 10.65 8.51 -11.00
N VAL A 169 10.35 8.01 -12.20
CA VAL A 169 10.23 6.57 -12.51
C VAL A 169 11.51 5.79 -12.16
N GLU A 170 12.66 6.44 -12.14
CA GLU A 170 13.94 5.86 -11.71
C GLU A 170 13.89 5.32 -10.27
N GLN A 171 13.13 5.96 -9.37
CA GLN A 171 12.97 5.46 -7.99
C GLN A 171 12.15 4.17 -7.96
N ALA A 172 11.14 4.07 -8.83
CA ALA A 172 10.35 2.86 -8.99
C ALA A 172 11.17 1.72 -9.62
N ARG A 173 11.99 2.02 -10.64
CA ARG A 173 12.91 1.05 -11.24
C ARG A 173 13.96 0.56 -10.25
N ALA A 174 14.52 1.44 -9.42
CA ALA A 174 15.42 1.06 -8.34
C ALA A 174 14.72 0.11 -7.34
N THR A 175 13.46 0.38 -7.01
CA THR A 175 12.63 -0.52 -6.17
C THR A 175 12.49 -1.90 -6.80
N ARG A 176 12.17 -1.97 -8.10
CA ARG A 176 12.10 -3.23 -8.85
C ARG A 176 13.42 -4.01 -8.76
N ASP A 177 14.55 -3.33 -8.96
CA ASP A 177 15.86 -3.98 -8.99
C ASP A 177 16.26 -4.54 -7.62
N VAL A 178 15.86 -3.88 -6.53
CA VAL A 178 16.01 -4.39 -5.17
C VAL A 178 15.06 -5.57 -4.93
N LEU A 179 13.78 -5.43 -5.25
CA LEU A 179 12.78 -6.48 -5.00
C LEU A 179 13.03 -7.75 -5.81
N ALA A 180 13.65 -7.67 -6.99
CA ALA A 180 14.05 -8.83 -7.78
C ALA A 180 14.96 -9.82 -7.01
N GLN A 181 15.65 -9.35 -5.96
CA GLN A 181 16.55 -10.17 -5.14
C GLN A 181 15.82 -10.91 -4.00
N TYR A 182 14.66 -10.40 -3.58
CA TYR A 182 14.00 -10.83 -2.33
C TYR A 182 12.55 -11.30 -2.52
N ALA A 183 11.84 -10.76 -3.51
CA ALA A 183 10.41 -10.96 -3.72
C ALA A 183 10.16 -11.53 -5.13
N PRO A 184 10.34 -12.85 -5.35
CA PRO A 184 10.19 -13.47 -6.68
C PRO A 184 8.77 -13.38 -7.26
N ARG A 185 7.77 -13.04 -6.43
CA ARG A 185 6.38 -12.81 -6.85
C ARG A 185 6.06 -11.33 -7.10
N HIS A 186 7.08 -10.47 -7.11
CA HIS A 186 6.95 -9.06 -7.51
C HIS A 186 6.64 -8.93 -9.00
N ARG A 187 5.66 -8.09 -9.33
CA ARG A 187 5.33 -7.69 -10.70
C ARG A 187 5.42 -6.16 -10.78
N TYR A 188 6.11 -5.65 -11.80
CA TYR A 188 6.28 -4.22 -12.05
C TYR A 188 5.66 -3.84 -13.38
N HIS A 189 4.88 -2.76 -13.39
CA HIS A 189 4.23 -2.21 -14.58
C HIS A 189 4.39 -0.69 -14.65
N GLU A 190 4.64 -0.19 -15.86
CA GLU A 190 4.75 1.24 -16.15
C GLU A 190 3.65 1.65 -17.14
N ASP A 191 3.02 2.81 -16.91
CA ASP A 191 2.07 3.42 -17.84
C ASP A 191 2.53 4.84 -18.24
N PRO A 192 2.21 5.33 -19.45
CA PRO A 192 2.59 6.67 -19.93
C PRO A 192 1.72 7.78 -19.32
N VAL A 193 1.77 7.93 -18.00
CA VAL A 193 0.99 8.88 -17.21
C VAL A 193 1.88 9.60 -16.19
N GLY A 194 1.42 10.73 -15.65
CA GLY A 194 2.07 11.46 -14.56
C GLY A 194 1.89 10.81 -13.18
N HIS A 195 1.80 11.65 -12.14
CA HIS A 195 1.56 11.20 -10.77
C HIS A 195 0.10 10.82 -10.52
N SER A 196 -0.37 9.77 -11.19
CA SER A 196 -1.77 9.30 -11.14
C SER A 196 -1.88 7.83 -11.53
N LEU A 197 -2.98 7.18 -11.14
CA LEU A 197 -3.27 5.81 -11.57
C LEU A 197 -3.88 5.79 -12.98
N HIS A 198 -3.20 5.12 -13.93
CA HIS A 198 -3.72 4.92 -15.28
C HIS A 198 -4.84 3.86 -15.31
N PRO A 199 -5.85 3.93 -16.22
CA PRO A 199 -6.89 2.91 -16.33
C PRO A 199 -6.40 1.48 -16.57
N ASN A 200 -5.27 1.32 -17.29
CA ASN A 200 -4.61 0.02 -17.42
C ASN A 200 -4.09 -0.48 -16.08
N GLY A 201 -3.42 0.36 -15.29
CA GLY A 201 -2.96 0.03 -13.95
C GLY A 201 -4.11 -0.35 -13.00
N LEU A 202 -5.25 0.35 -13.07
CA LEU A 202 -6.46 -0.03 -12.35
C LEU A 202 -6.97 -1.41 -12.78
N SER A 203 -7.06 -1.66 -14.09
CA SER A 203 -7.47 -2.96 -14.62
C SER A 203 -6.52 -4.08 -14.18
N LEU A 204 -5.21 -3.84 -14.20
CA LEU A 204 -4.20 -4.80 -13.75
C LEU A 204 -4.34 -5.06 -12.24
N MET A 205 -4.61 -4.04 -11.44
CA MET A 205 -4.87 -4.17 -10.00
C MET A 205 -6.10 -5.06 -9.73
N GLN A 206 -7.21 -4.85 -10.45
CA GLN A 206 -8.42 -5.65 -10.31
C GLN A 206 -8.17 -7.13 -10.61
N HIS A 207 -7.53 -7.42 -11.77
CA HIS A 207 -7.19 -8.80 -12.14
C HIS A 207 -6.23 -9.43 -11.13
N TRP A 208 -5.21 -8.69 -10.70
CA TRP A 208 -4.22 -9.18 -9.75
C TRP A 208 -4.86 -9.51 -8.39
N LEU A 209 -5.79 -8.69 -7.89
CA LEU A 209 -6.54 -8.96 -6.66
C LEU A 209 -7.38 -10.22 -6.80
N ALA A 210 -8.14 -10.36 -7.89
CA ALA A 210 -8.93 -11.56 -8.16
C ALA A 210 -8.04 -12.83 -8.17
N GLU A 211 -6.90 -12.79 -8.86
CA GLU A 211 -5.92 -13.88 -8.86
C GLU A 211 -5.44 -14.24 -7.44
N GLN A 212 -5.15 -13.25 -6.58
CA GLN A 212 -4.68 -13.50 -5.21
C GLN A 212 -5.79 -14.04 -4.30
N LEU A 213 -7.04 -13.65 -4.54
CA LEU A 213 -8.18 -14.13 -3.79
C LEU A 213 -8.50 -15.59 -4.12
N ASP A 214 -8.33 -15.99 -5.37
CA ASP A 214 -8.57 -17.36 -5.84
C ASP A 214 -7.42 -18.31 -5.46
N ALA A 215 -6.21 -17.78 -5.28
CA ALA A 215 -5.06 -18.53 -4.79
C ALA A 215 -5.12 -18.78 -3.26
N PRO A 216 -4.45 -19.83 -2.75
CA PRO A 216 -4.23 -20.00 -1.31
C PRO A 216 -3.47 -18.79 -0.70
N PRO A 217 -3.72 -18.44 0.57
CA PRO A 217 -2.98 -17.40 1.26
C PRO A 217 -1.46 -17.63 1.20
N PRO A 218 -0.63 -16.57 1.06
CA PRO A 218 0.83 -16.74 0.97
C PRO A 218 1.47 -17.40 2.20
N HIS A 219 0.82 -17.31 3.36
CA HIS A 219 1.27 -17.94 4.60
C HIS A 219 1.17 -19.47 4.58
N ASP A 220 0.32 -20.01 3.70
CA ASP A 220 0.07 -21.46 3.57
C ASP A 220 0.97 -22.09 2.49
N LEU A 221 1.77 -21.29 1.78
CA LEU A 221 2.72 -21.77 0.78
C LEU A 221 4.02 -22.22 1.47
N ALA A 222 4.44 -23.46 1.19
CA ALA A 222 5.67 -24.08 1.71
C ALA A 222 6.93 -23.35 1.24
#